data_AF-A0A2W4WGA2-F1
#
_entry.id   AF-A0A2W4WGA2-F1
#
_cell.length_a   1.000
_cell.length_b   1.000
_cell.length_c   1.000
_cell.angle_alpha   90.00
_cell.angle_beta   90.00
_cell.angle_gamma   90.00
#
_symmetry.space_group_name_H-M   'P 1'
#
loop_
_entity.id
_entity.type
_entity.pdbx_description
1 polymer ?
#
loop_
_entity_poly.entity_id
_entity_poly.type
_entity_poly.pdbx_seq_one_letter_code
_entity_poly.pdbx_strand_id
1 'polypeptide(L)'
;MITTGLTLKTTRRYAPGYDHLDETRYLGRMKLTKPRVLKEGRGYDEGPTFIQRARLPAGVKPTDAVQAIVDTLGGSRCRHEHDCCGCASRHVQVRVLGKRDFAVRTSITFNY
;
A
#
# COMPACT_ATOMS: atom_id res chain seq x y z
N MET A 1 3.72 3.74 -17.44
CA MET A 1 3.95 3.62 -15.98
C MET A 1 2.95 4.51 -15.28
N ILE A 2 2.42 4.06 -14.16
CA ILE A 2 1.46 4.84 -13.35
C ILE A 2 2.28 5.73 -12.41
N THR A 3 1.96 7.01 -12.32
CA THR A 3 2.63 7.91 -11.37
C THR A 3 1.67 8.20 -10.23
N THR A 4 2.11 8.06 -8.99
CA THR A 4 1.31 8.38 -7.81
C THR A 4 2.12 9.18 -6.81
N GLY A 5 1.45 9.99 -6.00
CA GLY A 5 2.06 10.64 -4.85
C GLY A 5 2.52 9.59 -3.84
N LEU A 6 3.66 9.84 -3.20
CA LEU A 6 4.21 9.05 -2.11
C LEU A 6 4.05 9.84 -0.82
N THR A 7 3.22 9.31 0.09
CA THR A 7 2.92 9.94 1.38
C THR A 7 3.33 9.01 2.51
N LEU A 8 3.94 9.60 3.54
CA LEU A 8 4.30 8.94 4.79
C LEU A 8 3.34 9.40 5.88
N LYS A 9 2.68 8.48 6.58
CA LYS A 9 1.86 8.85 7.73
C LYS A 9 2.76 9.23 8.90
N THR A 10 2.55 10.43 9.45
CA THR A 10 3.27 10.91 10.63
C THR A 10 2.52 10.59 11.91
N THR A 11 1.19 10.47 11.85
CA THR A 11 0.35 9.98 12.95
C THR A 11 -0.32 8.66 12.57
N ARG A 12 -0.68 7.87 13.59
CA ARG A 12 -1.48 6.63 13.46
C ARG A 12 -2.52 6.58 14.58
N ARG A 13 -3.31 7.65 14.68
CA ARG A 13 -4.31 7.79 15.74
C ARG A 13 -5.62 7.12 15.37
N TYR A 14 -5.87 6.94 14.07
CA TYR A 14 -7.15 6.49 13.56
C TYR A 14 -7.09 5.04 13.07
N ALA A 15 -8.23 4.34 13.17
CA ALA A 15 -8.39 3.02 12.59
C ALA A 15 -8.18 3.09 11.05
N PRO A 16 -7.79 1.98 10.39
CA PRO A 16 -7.49 1.97 8.97
C PRO A 16 -8.55 2.59 8.04
N GLY A 17 -9.84 2.53 8.39
CA GLY A 17 -10.93 3.17 7.63
C GLY A 17 -10.94 4.70 7.67
N TYR A 18 -10.35 5.28 8.72
CA TYR A 18 -10.27 6.71 9.01
C TYR A 18 -8.85 7.24 8.88
N ASP A 19 -7.97 6.47 8.24
CA ASP A 19 -6.56 6.77 8.07
C ASP A 19 -6.25 8.03 7.26
N HIS A 20 -7.24 8.55 6.55
CA HIS A 20 -7.21 9.84 5.86
C HIS A 20 -7.25 11.03 6.81
N LEU A 21 -7.63 10.83 8.08
CA LEU A 21 -7.59 11.84 9.14
C LEU A 21 -6.21 11.90 9.82
N ASP A 22 -5.34 10.92 9.57
CA ASP A 22 -3.97 10.98 10.04
C ASP A 22 -3.16 12.02 9.26
N GLU A 23 -2.26 12.71 9.97
CA GLU A 23 -1.33 13.62 9.34
C GLU A 23 -0.40 12.84 8.41
N THR A 24 -0.15 13.41 7.23
CA THR A 24 0.73 12.81 6.23
C THR A 24 1.77 13.82 5.76
N ARG A 25 2.99 13.32 5.55
CA ARG A 25 4.08 14.04 4.94
C ARG A 25 4.27 13.56 3.50
N TYR A 26 4.23 14.49 2.56
CA TYR A 26 4.51 14.18 1.16
C TYR A 26 6.02 14.05 0.90
N LEU A 27 6.44 12.94 0.29
CA LEU A 27 7.85 12.64 -0.01
C LEU A 27 8.18 12.75 -1.51
N GLY A 28 7.20 13.03 -2.36
CA GLY A 28 7.37 13.20 -3.80
C GLY A 28 6.51 12.24 -4.62
N ARG A 29 6.85 12.07 -5.91
CA ARG A 29 6.12 11.18 -6.83
C ARG A 29 6.88 9.89 -7.05
N MET A 30 6.21 8.76 -6.88
CA MET A 30 6.75 7.45 -7.28
C MET A 30 6.15 7.00 -8.62
N LYS A 31 6.96 6.27 -9.39
CA LYS A 31 6.54 5.62 -10.64
C LYS A 31 6.34 4.13 -10.40
N LEU A 32 5.15 3.63 -10.69
CA LEU A 32 4.78 2.24 -10.58
C LEU A 32 4.69 1.59 -11.97
N THR A 33 5.19 0.35 -12.08
CA THR A 33 4.89 -0.49 -13.23
C THR A 33 3.44 -0.98 -13.19
N LYS A 34 2.93 -1.45 -14.33
CA LYS A 34 1.63 -2.13 -14.37
C LYS A 34 1.66 -3.33 -13.39
N PRO A 35 0.60 -3.55 -12.59
CA PRO A 35 0.51 -4.70 -11.70
C PRO A 35 0.51 -5.99 -12.51
N ARG A 36 1.30 -6.96 -12.06
CA ARG A 36 1.27 -8.34 -12.57
C ARG A 36 0.66 -9.24 -11.51
N VAL A 37 -0.31 -10.07 -11.89
CA VAL A 37 -0.92 -11.05 -10.98
C VAL A 37 0.12 -12.14 -10.70
N LEU A 38 0.44 -12.35 -9.44
CA LEU A 38 1.35 -13.40 -8.98
C LEU A 38 0.56 -14.63 -8.51
N LYS A 39 -0.57 -14.40 -7.85
CA LYS A 39 -1.49 -15.44 -7.37
C LYS A 39 -2.91 -14.93 -7.59
N GLU A 40 -3.75 -15.73 -8.23
CA GLU A 40 -5.18 -15.43 -8.30
C GLU A 40 -5.83 -15.62 -6.93
N GLY A 41 -6.89 -14.84 -6.66
CA GLY A 41 -7.66 -14.98 -5.43
C GLY A 41 -8.28 -16.38 -5.35
N ARG A 42 -8.37 -16.94 -4.14
CA ARG A 42 -8.96 -18.26 -3.90
C ARG A 42 -10.08 -18.14 -2.86
N GLY A 43 -11.27 -18.58 -3.22
CA GLY A 43 -12.44 -18.55 -2.33
C GLY A 43 -12.99 -17.13 -2.14
N TYR A 44 -13.71 -16.93 -1.04
CA TYR A 44 -14.36 -15.66 -0.69
C TYR A 44 -13.46 -14.70 0.10
N ASP A 45 -12.39 -15.23 0.73
CA ASP A 45 -11.57 -14.48 1.71
C ASP A 45 -10.21 -14.04 1.14
N GLU A 46 -9.66 -14.75 0.14
CA GLU A 46 -8.39 -14.39 -0.49
C GLU A 46 -8.61 -13.70 -1.84
N GLY A 47 -8.25 -12.41 -1.92
CA GLY A 47 -8.16 -11.68 -3.18
C GLY A 47 -6.85 -11.96 -3.93
N PRO A 48 -6.75 -11.46 -5.18
CA PRO A 48 -5.55 -11.61 -5.99
C PRO A 48 -4.34 -10.92 -5.35
N THR A 49 -3.18 -11.55 -5.49
CA THR A 49 -1.88 -10.97 -5.12
C THR A 49 -1.22 -10.42 -6.37
N PHE A 50 -0.79 -9.16 -6.30
CA PHE A 50 -0.11 -8.47 -7.39
C PHE A 50 1.33 -8.13 -7.02
N ILE A 51 2.20 -8.08 -8.03
CA ILE A 51 3.54 -7.54 -7.92
C ILE A 51 3.72 -6.34 -8.85
N GLN A 52 4.34 -5.29 -8.32
CA GLN A 52 4.69 -4.07 -9.01
C GLN A 52 6.14 -3.70 -8.69
N ARG A 53 6.76 -2.93 -9.57
CA ARG A 53 8.00 -2.22 -9.29
C ARG A 53 7.68 -0.76 -9.04
N ALA A 54 8.20 -0.22 -7.94
CA ALA A 54 8.13 1.18 -7.58
C ALA A 54 9.51 1.82 -7.75
N ARG A 55 9.56 2.95 -8.46
CA ARG A 55 10.73 3.82 -8.56
C ARG A 55 10.47 5.13 -7.85
N LEU A 56 11.31 5.47 -6.89
CA LEU A 56 11.16 6.62 -6.02
C LEU A 56 11.96 7.85 -6.49
N PRO A 57 11.60 9.05 -6.01
CA PRO A 57 12.42 10.25 -6.21
C PRO A 57 13.77 10.12 -5.48
N ALA A 58 14.78 10.87 -5.93
CA ALA A 58 16.08 10.89 -5.26
C ALA A 58 15.98 11.61 -3.91
N GLY A 59 16.81 11.22 -2.93
CA GLY A 59 16.88 11.91 -1.63
C GLY A 59 15.92 11.40 -0.56
N VAL A 60 15.09 10.38 -0.84
CA VAL A 60 14.25 9.73 0.17
C VAL A 60 15.06 8.65 0.89
N LYS A 61 15.00 8.63 2.23
CA LYS A 61 15.64 7.58 3.05
C LYS A 61 14.98 6.23 2.76
N PRO A 62 15.73 5.11 2.64
CA PRO A 62 15.17 3.80 2.33
C PRO A 62 14.12 3.30 3.33
N THR A 63 14.30 3.61 4.61
CA THR A 63 13.35 3.26 5.69
C THR A 63 12.02 3.99 5.51
N ASP A 64 12.09 5.30 5.30
CA ASP A 64 10.92 6.18 5.13
C ASP A 64 10.22 5.84 3.81
N ALA A 65 10.98 5.49 2.78
CA ALA A 65 10.47 5.02 1.49
C ALA A 65 9.62 3.75 1.63
N VAL A 66 10.14 2.74 2.34
CA VAL A 66 9.42 1.48 2.57
C VAL A 66 8.10 1.75 3.29
N GLN A 67 8.16 2.54 4.38
CA GLN A 67 6.96 2.85 5.14
C GLN A 67 5.96 3.68 4.34
N ALA A 68 6.43 4.70 3.60
CA ALA A 68 5.57 5.54 2.77
C ALA A 68 4.89 4.74 1.64
N ILE A 69 5.58 3.76 1.04
CA ILE A 69 4.96 2.88 0.04
C ILE A 69 3.83 2.05 0.69
N VAL A 70 4.06 1.51 1.88
CA VAL A 70 3.04 0.77 2.63
C VAL A 70 1.86 1.66 2.99
N ASP A 71 2.13 2.88 3.48
CA ASP A 71 1.08 3.84 3.86
C ASP A 71 0.28 4.34 2.66
N THR A 72 0.91 4.47 1.50
CA THR A 72 0.28 4.96 0.26
C THR A 72 -0.56 3.88 -0.44
N LEU A 73 -0.07 2.64 -0.50
CA LEU A 73 -0.70 1.57 -1.28
C LEU A 73 -1.52 0.60 -0.44
N GLY A 74 -1.22 0.51 0.86
CA GLY A 74 -1.86 -0.37 1.81
C GLY A 74 -3.04 0.26 2.51
N GLY A 75 -3.62 -0.50 3.45
CA GLY A 75 -4.76 -0.09 4.27
C GLY A 75 -6.03 -0.85 3.93
N SER A 76 -7.02 -0.70 4.80
CA SER A 76 -8.38 -1.18 4.57
C SER A 76 -9.30 0.03 4.55
N ARG A 77 -10.15 0.14 3.52
CA ARG A 77 -11.11 1.24 3.39
C ARG A 77 -12.44 0.93 4.08
N CYS A 78 -12.43 0.03 5.06
CA CYS A 78 -13.63 -0.36 5.79
C CYS A 78 -14.02 0.80 6.70
N ARG A 79 -15.13 1.46 6.38
CA ARG A 79 -15.67 2.61 7.15
C ARG A 79 -16.92 2.23 7.96
N HIS A 80 -17.23 0.95 8.06
CA HIS A 80 -18.38 0.48 8.83
C HIS A 80 -18.04 0.49 10.32
N GLU A 81 -18.83 1.21 11.12
CA GLU A 81 -18.71 1.23 12.58
C GLU A 81 -19.16 -0.09 13.21
N HIS A 82 -20.08 -0.80 12.54
CA HIS A 82 -20.56 -2.14 12.85
C HIS A 82 -20.67 -2.92 11.52
N ASP A 83 -20.26 -4.20 11.51
CA ASP A 83 -20.11 -5.11 10.34
C ASP A 83 -18.89 -4.87 9.43
N CYS A 84 -17.72 -5.30 9.90
CA CYS A 84 -16.48 -5.35 9.11
C CYS A 84 -16.41 -6.50 8.09
N CYS A 85 -17.50 -7.27 7.94
CA CYS A 85 -17.60 -8.41 7.02
C CYS A 85 -17.64 -7.93 5.54
N GLY A 86 -16.98 -8.65 4.64
CA GLY A 86 -16.75 -8.32 3.23
C GLY A 86 -15.69 -7.24 2.95
N CYS A 87 -15.06 -6.63 3.96
CA CYS A 87 -14.16 -5.50 3.73
C CYS A 87 -12.81 -5.89 3.14
N ALA A 88 -12.45 -5.27 2.01
CA ALA A 88 -11.15 -5.46 1.35
C ALA A 88 -10.01 -4.79 2.15
N SER A 89 -9.06 -5.61 2.58
CA SER A 89 -7.82 -5.18 3.22
C SER A 89 -6.65 -5.41 2.27
N ARG A 90 -5.84 -4.37 2.06
CA ARG A 90 -4.64 -4.44 1.21
C ARG A 90 -3.41 -4.54 2.08
N HIS A 91 -2.77 -5.70 2.04
CA HIS A 91 -1.50 -5.96 2.68
C HIS A 91 -0.37 -5.71 1.69
N VAL A 92 0.48 -4.73 1.99
CA VAL A 92 1.60 -4.34 1.12
C VAL A 92 2.91 -4.78 1.76
N GLN A 93 3.69 -5.56 1.02
CA GLN A 93 5.06 -5.94 1.35
C GLN A 93 6.01 -5.26 0.37
N VAL A 94 7.06 -4.64 0.89
CA VAL A 94 8.05 -3.93 0.08
C VAL A 94 9.41 -4.59 0.26
N ARG A 95 10.07 -4.88 -0.86
CA ARG A 95 11.45 -5.37 -0.89
C ARG A 95 12.32 -4.37 -1.64
N VAL A 96 13.44 -3.98 -1.03
CA VAL A 96 14.43 -3.10 -1.64
C VAL A 96 15.16 -3.86 -2.74
N LEU A 97 15.21 -3.32 -3.96
CA LEU A 97 16.00 -3.87 -5.08
C LEU A 97 17.24 -3.01 -5.36
N GLY A 98 17.17 -1.71 -5.06
CA GLY A 98 18.27 -0.77 -5.19
C GLY A 98 17.97 0.55 -4.48
N LYS A 99 18.83 1.56 -4.65
CA LYS A 99 18.69 2.85 -3.94
C LYS A 99 17.36 3.55 -4.17
N ARG A 100 16.74 3.36 -5.34
CA ARG A 100 15.48 4.03 -5.74
C ARG A 100 14.44 3.06 -6.29
N ASP A 101 14.78 1.77 -6.40
CA ASP A 101 13.95 0.78 -7.06
C ASP A 101 13.53 -0.27 -6.01
N PHE A 102 12.22 -0.51 -5.92
CA PHE A 102 11.59 -1.36 -4.91
C PHE A 102 10.61 -2.31 -5.59
N ALA A 103 10.55 -3.56 -5.12
CA ALA A 103 9.49 -4.49 -5.46
C ALA A 103 8.37 -4.34 -4.44
N VAL A 104 7.15 -4.15 -4.92
CA VAL A 104 5.94 -4.01 -4.11
C VAL A 104 5.06 -5.21 -4.40
N ARG A 105 4.76 -5.98 -3.37
CA ARG A 105 3.79 -7.07 -3.40
C ARG A 105 2.55 -6.62 -2.65
N THR A 106 1.41 -6.61 -3.32
CA THR A 106 0.12 -6.26 -2.72
C THR A 106 -0.77 -7.48 -2.71
N SER A 107 -1.11 -7.96 -1.52
CA SER A 107 -2.09 -9.02 -1.33
C SER A 107 -3.40 -8.39 -0.86
N ILE A 108 -4.52 -8.87 -1.40
CA ILE A 108 -5.85 -8.43 -0.98
C ILE A 108 -6.48 -9.57 -0.18
N THR A 109 -7.05 -9.26 0.97
CA THR A 109 -7.86 -10.19 1.77
C THR A 109 -9.21 -9.55 2.01
N PHE A 110 -10.23 -10.37 2.15
CA PHE A 110 -11.57 -9.97 2.54
C PHE A 110 -11.83 -10.62 3.89
N ASN A 111 -12.28 -9.82 4.85
CA ASN A 111 -12.73 -10.34 6.14
C ASN A 111 -14.20 -10.71 5.95
N TYR A 112 -14.56 -11.98 5.79
CA TYR A 112 -15.96 -12.42 5.65
C TYR A 112 -16.47 -13.02 6.97
#